data_AF-A0A6S6SP05-F1
#
_entry.id   AF-A0A6S6SP05-F1
#
_cell.length_a   1.000
_cell.length_b   1.000
_cell.length_c   1.000
_cell.angle_alpha   90.00
_cell.angle_beta   90.00
_cell.angle_gamma   90.00
#
_symmetry.space_group_name_H-M   'P 1'
#
loop_
_entity.id
_entity.type
_entity.pdbx_description
1 polymer ?
#
loop_
_entity_poly.entity_id
_entity_poly.type
_entity_poly.pdbx_seq_one_letter_code
_entity_poly.pdbx_strand_id
1 'polypeptide(L)'
;MSFDRISLQLSEWANTVLNGPTVSLSRPGALSDSDSPWVSLYLFQLQESTLRSTHNRNEYQTLLRYLVTVHGGDDQESHRLLGDLFIAASQTDLFDISQEMLPYDFWTAMHIPPIPSFIIEILYTQSKPQKPAKPVKELIIDTQQLD
;
A
#
# COMPACT_ATOMS: atom_id res chain seq x y z
N MET A 1 -4.38 7.26 -11.33
CA MET A 1 -3.17 6.41 -11.12
C MET A 1 -3.61 4.94 -11.15
N SER A 2 -2.79 3.99 -11.61
CA SER A 2 -3.10 2.55 -11.56
C SER A 2 -2.24 1.85 -10.50
N PHE A 3 -2.62 0.63 -10.09
CA PHE A 3 -1.83 -0.15 -9.12
C PHE A 3 -0.45 -0.48 -9.67
N ASP A 4 -0.35 -0.85 -10.95
CA ASP A 4 0.93 -1.14 -11.60
C ASP A 4 1.89 0.06 -11.53
N ARG A 5 1.35 1.27 -11.70
CA ARG A 5 2.16 2.49 -11.63
C ARG A 5 2.67 2.75 -10.21
N ILE A 6 1.85 2.50 -9.19
CA ILE A 6 2.26 2.62 -7.78
C ILE A 6 3.33 1.60 -7.45
N SER A 7 3.13 0.32 -7.82
CA SER A 7 4.12 -0.73 -7.60
C SER A 7 5.44 -0.43 -8.30
N LEU A 8 5.39 0.10 -9.53
CA LEU A 8 6.60 0.53 -10.25
C LEU A 8 7.31 1.67 -9.52
N GLN A 9 6.58 2.72 -9.13
CA GLN A 9 7.18 3.87 -8.42
C GLN A 9 7.74 3.50 -7.06
N LEU A 10 7.10 2.58 -6.34
CA LEU A 10 7.60 2.08 -5.06
C LEU A 10 8.90 1.28 -5.26
N SER A 11 8.96 0.44 -6.30
CA SER A 11 10.18 -0.28 -6.65
C SER A 11 11.31 0.67 -7.08
N GLU A 12 11.02 1.64 -7.94
CA GLU A 12 11.97 2.66 -8.37
C GLU A 12 12.50 3.44 -7.17
N TRP A 13 11.62 3.89 -6.26
CA TRP A 13 12.01 4.56 -5.03
C TRP A 13 12.95 3.70 -4.18
N ALA A 14 12.63 2.43 -3.93
CA ALA A 14 13.49 1.55 -3.15
C ALA A 14 14.87 1.38 -3.79
N ASN A 15 14.94 1.31 -5.12
CA ASN A 15 16.22 1.28 -5.86
C ASN A 15 17.00 2.61 -5.76
N THR A 16 16.35 3.75 -5.52
CA THR A 16 17.07 5.02 -5.26
C THR A 16 17.64 5.08 -3.84
N VAL A 17 16.99 4.41 -2.88
CA VAL A 17 17.45 4.35 -1.49
C VAL A 17 18.60 3.36 -1.35
N LEU A 18 18.49 2.21 -2.02
CA LEU A 18 19.43 1.11 -1.87
C LEU A 18 20.40 1.04 -3.05
N ASN A 19 21.69 0.99 -2.75
CA ASN A 19 22.73 0.71 -3.73
C ASN A 19 23.03 -0.79 -3.75
N GLY A 20 22.53 -1.51 -4.76
CA GLY A 20 22.97 -2.88 -5.06
C GLY A 20 21.95 -4.02 -4.91
N PRO A 21 21.16 -4.14 -3.81
CA PRO A 21 20.29 -5.30 -3.63
C PRO A 21 19.17 -5.33 -4.67
N THR A 22 18.73 -6.53 -5.04
CA THR A 22 17.63 -6.69 -5.99
C THR A 22 16.31 -6.33 -5.33
N VAL A 23 15.53 -5.42 -5.91
CA VAL A 23 14.18 -5.09 -5.44
C VAL A 23 13.14 -5.88 -6.25
N SER A 24 12.24 -6.60 -5.57
CA SER A 24 11.21 -7.44 -6.17
C SER A 24 9.83 -7.15 -5.59
N LEU A 25 8.79 -7.21 -6.43
CA LEU A 25 7.39 -7.12 -6.01
C LEU A 25 6.78 -8.49 -5.63
N SER A 26 7.60 -9.54 -5.66
CA SER A 26 7.16 -10.91 -5.33
C SER A 26 6.98 -11.09 -3.83
N ARG A 27 6.22 -12.12 -3.44
CA ARG A 27 6.05 -12.50 -2.04
C ARG A 27 7.41 -12.74 -1.34
N PRO A 28 7.49 -12.51 -0.02
CA PRO A 28 8.66 -12.91 0.77
C PRO A 28 9.00 -14.40 0.55
N GLY A 29 10.28 -14.73 0.43
CA GLY A 29 10.73 -16.11 0.18
C GLY A 29 10.47 -16.62 -1.25
N ALA A 30 10.20 -15.75 -2.22
CA ALA A 30 10.12 -16.16 -3.64
C ALA A 30 11.49 -16.44 -4.27
N LEU A 31 12.56 -15.82 -3.76
CA LEU A 31 13.94 -15.94 -4.25
C LEU A 31 14.84 -16.52 -3.16
N SER A 32 14.47 -17.69 -2.63
CA SER A 32 15.07 -18.31 -1.42
C SER A 32 16.54 -18.71 -1.56
N ASP A 33 17.06 -18.81 -2.79
CA ASP A 33 18.38 -19.39 -3.10
C ASP A 33 19.40 -18.35 -3.60
N SER A 34 19.18 -17.05 -3.37
CA SER A 34 20.16 -16.04 -3.75
C SER A 34 21.15 -15.76 -2.63
N ASP A 35 22.44 -15.95 -2.91
CA ASP A 35 23.53 -15.54 -2.01
C ASP A 35 23.55 -14.01 -1.78
N SER A 36 23.01 -13.25 -2.73
CA SER A 36 22.93 -11.79 -2.64
C SER A 36 21.69 -11.31 -1.88
N PRO A 37 21.79 -10.21 -1.10
CA PRO A 37 20.63 -9.63 -0.45
C PRO A 37 19.63 -9.07 -1.45
N TRP A 38 18.35 -9.22 -1.14
CA TRP A 38 17.24 -8.71 -1.95
C TRP A 38 16.07 -8.24 -1.09
N VAL A 39 15.28 -7.33 -1.64
CA VAL A 39 14.14 -6.70 -0.97
C VAL A 39 12.84 -7.16 -1.63
N SER A 40 11.88 -7.59 -0.82
CA SER A 40 10.51 -7.86 -1.23
C SER A 40 9.62 -6.69 -0.83
N LEU A 41 8.88 -6.16 -1.80
CA LEU A 41 7.86 -5.13 -1.67
C LEU A 41 6.51 -5.75 -2.06
N TYR A 42 5.94 -6.53 -1.15
CA TYR A 42 4.79 -7.38 -1.45
C TYR A 42 3.46 -6.72 -1.08
N LEU A 43 2.61 -6.44 -2.07
CA LEU A 43 1.24 -5.99 -1.84
C LEU A 43 0.40 -7.12 -1.24
N PHE A 44 0.22 -7.11 0.08
CA PHE A 44 -0.44 -8.19 0.80
C PHE A 44 -1.89 -7.90 1.17
N GLN A 45 -2.28 -6.63 1.21
CA GLN A 45 -3.63 -6.23 1.63
C GLN A 45 -4.09 -4.95 0.93
N LEU A 46 -5.38 -4.96 0.56
CA LEU A 46 -6.15 -3.78 0.19
C LEU A 46 -7.10 -3.48 1.35
N GLN A 47 -7.03 -2.28 1.90
CA GLN A 47 -7.85 -1.88 3.04
C GLN A 47 -8.71 -0.67 2.68
N GLU A 48 -9.97 -0.67 3.10
CA GLU A 48 -10.81 0.51 2.96
C GLU A 48 -10.19 1.68 3.74
N SER A 49 -10.05 2.83 3.08
CA SER A 49 -9.61 4.05 3.77
C SER A 49 -10.72 4.51 4.72
N THR A 50 -10.39 4.65 6.01
CA THR A 50 -11.30 5.22 7.03
C THR A 50 -11.49 6.72 6.83
N LEU A 51 -10.63 7.37 6.03
CA LEU A 51 -10.75 8.75 5.57
C LEU A 51 -11.82 8.85 4.47
N ARG A 52 -13.05 8.41 4.75
CA ARG A 52 -14.19 8.80 3.91
C ARG A 52 -14.36 10.30 4.04
N SER A 53 -13.79 11.05 3.11
CA SER A 53 -14.10 12.47 2.94
C SER A 53 -15.62 12.58 2.85
N THR A 54 -16.22 13.24 3.84
CA THR A 54 -17.67 13.49 3.93
C THR A 54 -18.17 14.37 2.78
N HIS A 55 -17.27 14.85 1.91
CA HIS A 55 -17.54 15.83 0.88
C HIS A 55 -17.63 15.27 -0.55
N ASN A 56 -17.10 14.08 -0.85
CA ASN A 56 -17.13 13.56 -2.22
C ASN A 56 -17.49 12.07 -2.28
N ARG A 57 -18.80 11.79 -2.36
CA ARG A 57 -19.36 10.43 -2.56
C ARG A 57 -18.92 9.79 -3.90
N ASN A 58 -18.16 10.53 -4.71
CA ASN A 58 -17.77 10.17 -6.06
C ASN A 58 -16.32 9.71 -6.21
N GLU A 59 -15.59 9.43 -5.14
CA GLU A 59 -14.23 8.89 -5.19
C GLU A 59 -14.18 7.50 -4.55
N TYR A 60 -13.44 6.59 -5.19
CA TYR A 60 -13.01 5.33 -4.58
C TYR A 60 -11.64 5.56 -3.95
N GLN A 61 -11.54 5.29 -2.65
CA GLN A 61 -10.31 5.40 -1.89
C GLN A 61 -10.00 4.07 -1.21
N THR A 62 -8.80 3.54 -1.41
CA THR A 62 -8.31 2.34 -0.75
C THR A 62 -6.86 2.53 -0.34
N LEU A 63 -6.47 1.99 0.79
CA LEU A 63 -5.08 1.88 1.20
C LEU A 63 -4.47 0.62 0.59
N LEU A 64 -3.35 0.77 -0.08
CA LEU A 64 -2.51 -0.32 -0.56
C LEU A 64 -1.44 -0.58 0.51
N ARG A 65 -1.40 -1.78 1.07
CA ARG A 65 -0.44 -2.15 2.13
C ARG A 65 0.63 -3.08 1.56
N TYR A 66 1.85 -2.57 1.48
CA TYR A 66 3.01 -3.31 1.01
C TYR A 66 3.85 -3.76 2.20
N LEU A 67 4.08 -5.07 2.31
CA LEU A 67 5.00 -5.63 3.28
C LEU A 67 6.42 -5.52 2.74
N VAL A 68 7.28 -4.84 3.48
CA VAL A 68 8.70 -4.67 3.16
C VAL A 68 9.51 -5.67 3.97
N THR A 69 10.27 -6.52 3.27
CA THR A 69 11.19 -7.48 3.89
C THR A 69 12.51 -7.53 3.14
N VAL A 70 13.58 -7.87 3.85
CA VAL A 70 14.92 -8.11 3.27
C VAL A 70 15.29 -9.57 3.49
N HIS A 71 15.89 -10.18 2.48
CA HIS A 71 16.22 -11.60 2.41
C HIS A 71 17.63 -11.78 1.85
N GLY A 72 18.26 -12.93 2.13
CA GLY A 72 19.61 -13.25 1.66
C GLY A 72 20.70 -12.43 2.37
N GLY A 73 21.96 -12.69 2.03
CA GLY A 73 23.11 -12.06 2.70
C GLY A 73 23.25 -12.43 4.18
N ASP A 74 24.01 -11.64 4.92
CA ASP A 74 24.12 -11.78 6.37
C ASP A 74 23.03 -10.98 7.11
N ASP A 75 22.72 -11.38 8.35
CA ASP A 75 21.66 -10.76 9.17
C ASP A 75 21.91 -9.26 9.43
N GLN A 76 23.18 -8.87 9.56
CA GLN A 76 23.55 -7.49 9.86
C GLN A 76 23.29 -6.57 8.66
N GLU A 77 23.64 -7.04 7.46
CA GLU A 77 23.35 -6.37 6.20
C GLU A 77 21.84 -6.30 5.96
N SER A 78 21.11 -7.38 6.20
CA SER A 78 19.64 -7.39 6.09
C SER A 78 18.99 -6.34 7.00
N HIS A 79 19.42 -6.25 8.27
CA HIS A 79 18.93 -5.23 9.18
C HIS A 79 19.32 -3.81 8.76
N ARG A 80 20.54 -3.61 8.25
CA ARG A 80 20.98 -2.31 7.75
C ARG A 80 20.11 -1.85 6.58
N LEU A 81 19.92 -2.70 5.57
CA LEU A 81 19.10 -2.40 4.39
C LEU A 81 17.64 -2.12 4.77
N LEU A 82 17.07 -2.91 5.68
CA LEU A 82 15.70 -2.68 6.17
C LEU A 82 15.61 -1.34 6.92
N GLY A 83 16.60 -1.01 7.75
CA GLY A 83 16.69 0.26 8.45
C GLY A 83 16.81 1.46 7.50
N ASP A 84 17.65 1.35 6.46
CA ASP A 84 17.82 2.39 5.44
C ASP A 84 16.48 2.67 4.72
N LEU A 85 15.75 1.61 4.33
CA LEU A 85 14.41 1.74 3.74
C LEU A 85 13.40 2.37 4.69
N PHE A 86 13.37 1.92 5.95
CA PHE A 86 12.44 2.41 6.96
C PHE A 86 12.65 3.92 7.20
N ILE A 87 13.90 4.34 7.37
CA ILE A 87 14.25 5.75 7.59
C ILE A 87 13.88 6.57 6.35
N ALA A 88 14.24 6.11 5.15
CA ALA A 88 13.90 6.83 3.91
C ALA A 88 12.39 6.95 3.70
N ALA A 89 11.63 5.89 4.01
CA ALA A 89 10.17 5.92 3.94
C ALA A 89 9.58 6.94 4.92
N SER A 90 10.17 7.10 6.10
CA SER A 90 9.67 8.01 7.14
C SER A 90 9.91 9.48 6.83
N GLN A 91 10.80 9.76 5.87
CA GLN A 91 11.20 11.11 5.46
C GLN A 91 10.43 11.61 4.24
N THR A 92 9.55 10.81 3.66
CA THR A 92 8.76 11.19 2.48
C THR A 92 7.27 11.30 2.82
N ASP A 93 6.63 12.33 2.28
CA ASP A 93 5.18 12.52 2.41
C ASP A 93 4.38 11.58 1.47
N LEU A 94 5.05 10.71 0.71
CA LEU A 94 4.42 9.80 -0.24
C LEU A 94 3.84 8.55 0.45
N PHE A 95 4.36 8.19 1.61
CA PHE A 95 4.11 6.90 2.26
C PHE A 95 3.76 7.11 3.72
N ASP A 96 2.77 6.35 4.20
CA ASP A 96 2.57 6.13 5.61
C ASP A 96 3.29 4.83 6.03
N ILE A 97 3.79 4.78 7.26
CA ILE A 97 4.46 3.59 7.79
C ILE A 97 3.63 2.98 8.91
N SER A 98 3.41 1.66 8.81
CA SER A 98 2.87 0.85 9.88
C SER A 98 3.90 -0.18 10.35
N GLN A 99 4.02 -0.31 11.68
CA GLN A 99 4.83 -1.33 12.36
C GLN A 99 3.94 -2.43 12.96
N GLU A 100 2.75 -2.61 12.40
CA GLU A 100 1.83 -3.67 12.81
C GLU A 100 2.51 -5.04 12.69
N MET A 101 2.43 -5.82 13.76
CA MET A 101 2.90 -7.20 13.75
C MET A 101 1.90 -8.08 13.00
N LEU A 102 2.35 -8.70 11.91
CA LEU A 102 1.53 -9.65 11.17
C LEU A 102 1.34 -10.96 11.98
N PRO A 103 0.13 -11.56 11.95
CA PRO A 103 -0.16 -12.77 12.71
C PRO A 103 0.66 -13.97 12.22
N TYR A 104 0.91 -14.93 13.10
CA TYR A 104 1.68 -16.14 12.79
C TYR A 104 1.14 -16.91 11.56
N ASP A 105 -0.18 -16.95 11.39
CA ASP A 105 -0.83 -17.63 10.27
C ASP A 105 -0.47 -17.00 8.91
N PHE A 106 -0.21 -15.69 8.87
CA PHE A 106 0.24 -15.01 7.66
C PHE A 106 1.59 -15.57 7.18
N TRP A 107 2.55 -15.66 8.09
CA TRP A 107 3.90 -16.19 7.82
C TRP A 107 3.85 -17.67 7.44
N THR A 108 3.03 -18.44 8.16
CA THR A 108 2.80 -19.87 7.88
C THR A 108 2.24 -20.08 6.47
N ALA A 109 1.25 -19.28 6.04
CA ALA A 109 0.70 -19.34 4.68
C ALA A 109 1.76 -19.04 3.61
N MET A 110 2.74 -18.19 3.93
CA MET A 110 3.87 -17.88 3.04
C MET A 110 4.95 -18.97 3.03
N HIS A 111 4.88 -19.96 3.92
CA HIS A 111 5.89 -21.00 4.11
C HIS A 111 7.28 -20.44 4.48
N ILE A 112 7.30 -19.34 5.23
CA ILE A 112 8.52 -18.73 5.76
C ILE A 112 8.35 -18.47 7.27
N PRO A 113 9.43 -18.47 8.06
CA PRO A 113 9.37 -17.97 9.43
C PRO A 113 9.05 -16.47 9.44
N PRO A 114 8.52 -15.92 10.56
CA PRO A 114 8.46 -14.48 10.76
C PRO A 114 9.85 -13.87 10.65
N ILE A 115 9.97 -12.79 9.87
CA ILE A 115 11.22 -12.05 9.67
C ILE A 115 11.00 -10.56 9.94
N PRO A 116 12.08 -9.80 10.20
CA PRO A 116 12.02 -8.36 10.33
C PRO A 116 11.31 -7.72 9.12
N SER A 117 10.30 -6.91 9.41
CA SER A 117 9.45 -6.32 8.38
C SER A 117 8.78 -5.04 8.88
N PHE A 118 8.37 -4.20 7.93
CA PHE A 118 7.46 -3.09 8.18
C PHE A 118 6.49 -2.94 7.00
N ILE A 119 5.45 -2.15 7.18
CA ILE A 119 4.41 -1.96 6.17
C ILE A 119 4.48 -0.53 5.65
N ILE A 120 4.50 -0.38 4.33
CA ILE A 120 4.26 0.88 3.63
C ILE A 120 2.79 0.92 3.21
N GLU A 121 2.12 2.00 3.58
CA GLU A 121 0.73 2.27 3.23
C GLU A 121 0.67 3.42 2.22
N ILE A 122 -0.05 3.19 1.12
CA ILE A 122 -0.21 4.17 0.04
C ILE A 122 -1.69 4.39 -0.22
N LEU A 123 -2.17 5.62 -0.08
CA LEU A 123 -3.55 5.98 -0.41
C LEU A 123 -3.75 6.00 -1.93
N TYR A 124 -4.55 5.07 -2.43
CA TYR A 124 -5.02 5.05 -3.79
C TYR A 124 -6.38 5.76 -3.90
N THR A 125 -6.44 6.78 -4.75
CA THR A 125 -7.68 7.52 -5.06
C THR A 125 -8.02 7.43 -6.54
N GLN A 126 -9.27 7.06 -6.84
CA GLN A 126 -9.82 7.06 -8.20
C GLN A 126 -11.17 7.77 -8.24
N SER A 127 -11.28 8.78 -9.08
CA SER A 127 -12.55 9.45 -9.35
C SER A 127 -13.50 8.50 -10.07
N LYS A 128 -14.73 8.35 -9.54
CA LYS A 128 -15.82 7.69 -10.26
C LYS A 128 -16.44 8.69 -11.24
N PRO A 129 -16.67 8.31 -12.50
CA PRO A 129 -17.44 9.16 -13.41
C PRO A 129 -18.84 9.39 -12.83
N GLN A 130 -19.25 10.67 -12.72
CA GLN A 130 -20.62 11.01 -12.35
C GLN A 130 -21.54 10.57 -13.48
N LYS A 131 -22.52 9.71 -13.18
CA LYS A 131 -23.70 9.60 -14.07
C LYS A 131 -24.40 10.96 -14.00
N PRO A 132 -24.66 11.65 -15.13
CA PRO A 132 -25.39 12.90 -15.09
C PRO A 132 -26.75 12.64 -14.45
N ALA A 133 -27.06 13.37 -13.37
CA ALA A 133 -28.36 13.30 -12.74
C ALA A 133 -29.42 13.77 -13.74
N LYS A 134 -30.54 13.03 -13.85
CA LYS A 134 -31.68 13.52 -14.62
C LYS A 134 -32.20 14.79 -13.94
N PRO A 135 -32.39 15.92 -14.66
CA PRO A 135 -32.96 17.11 -14.06
C PRO A 135 -34.35 16.79 -13.50
N VAL A 136 -34.63 17.28 -12.30
CA VAL A 136 -35.98 17.21 -11.70
C VAL A 136 -36.89 18.06 -12.56
N LYS A 137 -37.89 17.45 -13.19
CA LYS A 137 -38.74 18.12 -14.19
C LYS A 137 -39.86 18.95 -13.57
N GLU A 138 -40.33 18.61 -12.37
CA GLU A 138 -41.44 19.31 -11.73
C GLU A 138 -41.36 19.17 -10.21
N LEU A 139 -41.48 20.29 -9.52
CA LEU A 139 -41.68 20.34 -8.07
C LEU A 139 -43.20 20.31 -7.84
N ILE A 140 -43.72 19.16 -7.36
CA ILE A 140 -45.12 19.09 -6.94
C ILE A 140 -45.19 19.70 -5.54
N ILE A 141 -45.64 20.96 -5.47
CA ILE A 141 -45.95 21.63 -4.21
C ILE A 141 -47.39 21.27 -3.86
N ASP A 142 -47.57 20.32 -2.95
CA ASP A 142 -48.89 19.98 -2.43
C ASP A 142 -49.33 21.12 -1.49
N THR A 143 -50.09 22.07 -2.02
CA THR A 143 -50.66 23.18 -1.25
C THR A 143 -52.01 22.72 -0.72
N GLN A 144 -51.98 21.91 0.34
CA GLN A 144 -53.18 21.56 1.10
C GLN A 144 -53.11 22.24 2.48
N GLN A 145 -54.12 23.08 2.69
CA GLN A 145 -54.68 23.57 3.96
C GLN A 145 -54.00 24.76 4.66
N LEU A 146 -54.64 25.91 4.53
CA LEU A 146 -54.96 26.82 5.63
C LEU A 146 -56.23 27.60 5.19
N ASP A 147 -57.38 26.98 5.45
CA ASP A 147 -58.63 27.71 5.69
C ASP A 147 -58.61 28.26 7.13
#